data_AF-A0A7D5ZIQ7-F1
#
_entry.id   AF-A0A7D5ZIQ7-F1
#
_cell.length_a   1.000
_cell.length_b   1.000
_cell.length_c   1.000
_cell.angle_alpha   90.00
_cell.angle_beta   90.00
_cell.angle_gamma   90.00
#
_symmetry.space_group_name_H-M   'P 1'
#
loop_
_entity.id
_entity.type
_entity.pdbx_description
1 polymer ?
#
loop_
_entity_poly.entity_id
_entity_poly.type
_entity_poly.pdbx_seq_one_letter_code
_entity_poly.pdbx_strand_id
1 'polypeptide(L)'
;MTTTQTTAWPEGVLARYLTIGEATVDIWYDSGDVKAKCQGERCPWTDRQITEVFYTDTDEVRDQKIADALPSLQRAAQAHAGKCRAMPRPTA
;
A
#
# COMPACT_ATOMS: atom_id res chain seq x y z
N MET A 1 15.66 -16.79 20.49
CA MET A 1 15.37 -15.36 20.73
C MET A 1 14.87 -14.81 19.41
N THR A 2 13.64 -14.31 19.33
CA THR A 2 13.07 -13.84 18.06
C THR A 2 13.30 -12.34 17.95
N THR A 3 14.29 -11.93 17.18
CA THR A 3 14.55 -10.51 16.89
C THR A 3 13.48 -9.97 15.97
N THR A 4 12.55 -9.17 16.51
CA THR A 4 11.68 -8.32 15.70
C THR A 4 12.53 -7.25 15.03
N GLN A 5 12.93 -7.50 13.79
CA GLN A 5 13.61 -6.53 12.96
C GLN A 5 12.63 -5.41 12.61
N THR A 6 12.76 -4.26 13.28
CA THR A 6 12.01 -3.05 12.92
C THR A 6 12.54 -2.54 11.59
N THR A 7 11.96 -3.02 10.50
CA THR A 7 12.24 -2.51 9.16
C THR A 7 11.93 -1.02 9.13
N ALA A 8 12.89 -0.19 8.70
CA ALA A 8 12.63 1.22 8.46
C ALA A 8 11.43 1.37 7.51
N TRP A 9 10.61 2.38 7.76
CA TRP A 9 9.43 2.62 6.91
C TRP A 9 9.90 2.96 5.48
N PRO A 10 9.34 2.33 4.42
CA PRO A 10 9.81 2.61 3.07
C PRO A 10 9.43 4.04 2.66
N GLU A 11 10.30 4.68 1.89
CA GLU A 11 10.05 6.02 1.38
C GLU A 11 8.79 6.07 0.51
N GLY A 12 8.03 7.16 0.61
CA GLY A 12 6.78 7.36 -0.15
C GLY A 12 5.57 6.53 0.30
N VAL A 13 5.72 5.60 1.25
CA VAL A 13 4.60 4.78 1.75
C VAL A 13 3.73 5.59 2.72
N LEU A 14 2.47 5.78 2.37
CA LEU A 14 1.45 6.48 3.15
C LEU A 14 0.81 5.58 4.23
N ALA A 15 0.71 4.28 3.97
CA ALA A 15 0.20 3.29 4.93
C ALA A 15 0.71 1.88 4.59
N ARG A 16 0.83 1.03 5.61
CA ARG A 16 1.21 -0.39 5.47
C ARG A 16 0.33 -1.26 6.36
N TYR A 17 -0.14 -2.37 5.82
CA TYR A 17 -0.94 -3.37 6.53
C TYR A 17 -0.25 -4.73 6.49
N LEU A 18 -0.09 -5.37 7.64
CA LEU A 18 0.46 -6.73 7.74
C LEU A 18 -0.59 -7.76 7.33
N THR A 19 -0.26 -8.66 6.41
CA THR A 19 -1.13 -9.76 6.00
C THR A 19 -1.06 -10.94 6.97
N ILE A 20 -2.05 -11.83 6.95
CA ILE A 20 -2.00 -13.10 7.71
C ILE A 20 -0.84 -14.00 7.23
N GLY A 21 -0.41 -13.86 5.98
CA GLY A 21 0.78 -14.53 5.43
C GLY A 21 2.09 -13.77 5.64
N GLU A 22 2.17 -12.85 6.60
CA GLU A 22 3.38 -12.08 6.96
C GLU A 22 3.98 -11.17 5.86
N ALA A 23 3.46 -11.21 4.63
CA ALA A 23 3.67 -10.17 3.62
C ALA A 23 3.00 -8.85 4.04
N THR A 24 3.32 -7.76 3.36
CA THR A 24 2.67 -6.45 3.57
C THR A 24 1.77 -6.05 2.41
N VAL A 25 0.82 -5.16 2.71
CA VAL A 25 0.07 -4.37 1.73
C VAL A 25 0.46 -2.92 1.93
N ASP A 26 1.13 -2.34 0.95
CA ASP A 26 1.66 -0.98 1.03
C ASP A 26 0.78 -0.05 0.20
N ILE A 27 0.59 1.19 0.69
CA ILE A 27 -0.09 2.29 0.01
C ILE A 27 0.93 3.40 -0.21
N TRP A 28 0.99 3.98 -1.40
CA TRP A 28 1.87 5.11 -1.73
C TRP A 28 1.20 6.07 -2.71
N TYR A 29 1.77 7.27 -2.86
CA TYR A 29 1.42 8.20 -3.93
C TYR A 29 2.55 8.21 -4.97
N ASP A 30 2.21 7.99 -6.24
CA ASP A 30 3.16 7.91 -7.35
C ASP A 30 2.50 8.35 -8.65
N SER A 31 3.22 9.14 -9.45
CA SER A 31 2.86 9.51 -10.83
C SER A 31 1.47 10.14 -11.03
N GLY A 32 0.92 10.75 -9.97
CA GLY A 32 -0.43 11.34 -9.97
C GLY A 32 -1.47 10.55 -9.18
N ASP A 33 -1.14 9.35 -8.69
CA ASP A 33 -2.16 8.44 -8.18
C ASP A 33 -1.84 7.89 -6.79
N VAL A 34 -2.87 7.71 -5.96
CA VAL A 34 -2.75 6.88 -4.76
C VAL A 34 -2.94 5.41 -5.15
N LYS A 35 -1.87 4.63 -5.00
CA LYS A 35 -1.76 3.22 -5.39
C LYS A 35 -1.52 2.35 -4.17
N ALA A 36 -1.93 1.09 -4.25
CA ALA A 36 -1.65 0.09 -3.22
C ALA A 36 -1.37 -1.28 -3.82
N LYS A 37 -0.50 -2.06 -3.20
CA LYS A 37 -0.09 -3.39 -3.68
C LYS A 37 0.22 -4.32 -2.52
N CYS A 38 -0.06 -5.62 -2.72
CA CYS A 38 0.41 -6.66 -1.82
C CYS A 38 1.80 -7.14 -2.28
N GLN A 39 2.78 -7.13 -1.37
CA GLN A 39 4.15 -7.55 -1.66
C GLN A 39 4.35 -9.08 -1.58
N GLY A 40 3.27 -9.86 -1.38
CA GLY A 40 3.32 -11.31 -1.43
C GLY A 40 3.50 -11.81 -2.87
N GLU A 41 4.56 -12.56 -3.15
CA GLU A 41 4.99 -12.96 -4.51
C GLU A 41 3.95 -13.67 -5.38
N ARG A 42 2.92 -14.24 -4.76
CA ARG A 42 1.82 -14.96 -5.44
C ARG A 42 0.46 -14.32 -5.20
N CYS A 43 0.43 -13.08 -4.74
CA CYS A 43 -0.82 -12.35 -4.57
C CYS A 43 -1.30 -11.81 -5.92
N PRO A 44 -2.52 -12.17 -6.39
CA PRO A 44 -3.10 -11.59 -7.60
C PRO A 44 -3.60 -10.15 -7.39
N TRP A 45 -3.42 -9.57 -6.20
CA TRP A 45 -3.67 -8.16 -5.91
C TRP A 45 -2.43 -7.35 -6.30
N THR A 46 -2.18 -7.35 -7.62
CA THR A 46 -0.99 -6.79 -8.30
C THR A 46 -0.79 -5.31 -8.00
N ASP A 47 -1.91 -4.62 -7.87
CA ASP A 47 -2.07 -3.18 -7.69
C ASP A 47 -3.56 -2.85 -7.46
N ARG A 48 -3.82 -1.66 -6.91
CA ARG A 48 -5.13 -1.00 -6.90
C ARG A 48 -4.93 0.50 -6.83
N GLN A 49 -5.58 1.22 -7.74
CA GLN A 49 -5.53 2.68 -7.88
C GLN A 49 -6.94 3.26 -7.73
N ILE A 50 -7.06 4.47 -7.19
CA ILE A 50 -8.36 5.15 -6.97
C ILE A 50 -8.32 6.69 -7.13
N THR A 51 -7.22 7.26 -7.61
CA THR A 51 -7.06 8.72 -7.79
C THR A 51 -6.48 8.99 -9.17
N GLU A 52 -6.80 10.17 -9.69
CA GLU A 52 -6.17 10.79 -10.85
C GLU A 52 -5.87 12.25 -10.48
N VAL A 53 -4.60 12.58 -10.25
CA VAL A 53 -4.11 13.96 -10.10
C VAL A 53 -3.50 14.39 -11.42
N PHE A 54 -3.96 15.52 -11.94
CA PHE A 54 -3.48 16.09 -13.18
C PHE A 54 -2.28 17.00 -12.92
N TYR A 55 -1.35 17.08 -13.86
CA TYR A 55 -0.20 18.00 -13.78
C TYR A 55 -0.60 19.50 -13.72
N THR A 56 -1.86 19.82 -14.00
CA THR A 56 -2.46 21.16 -13.90
C THR A 56 -3.07 21.46 -12.53
N ASP A 57 -3.19 20.47 -11.64
CA ASP A 57 -3.68 20.68 -10.28
C ASP A 57 -2.62 21.46 -9.47
N THR A 58 -3.07 22.37 -8.62
CA THR A 58 -2.19 22.99 -7.61
C THR A 58 -1.83 21.97 -6.52
N ASP A 59 -0.76 22.23 -5.77
CA ASP A 59 -0.36 21.39 -4.62
C ASP A 59 -1.52 21.15 -3.64
N GLU A 60 -2.29 22.19 -3.30
CA GLU A 60 -3.46 22.11 -2.42
C GLU A 60 -4.56 21.19 -2.98
N VAL A 61 -4.86 21.31 -4.28
CA VAL A 61 -5.87 20.47 -4.96
C VAL A 61 -5.41 19.02 -5.05
N ARG A 62 -4.12 18.77 -5.32
CA ARG A 62 -3.52 17.42 -5.25
C ARG A 62 -3.70 16.83 -3.86
N ASP A 63 -3.25 17.55 -2.83
CA ASP A 63 -3.17 17.02 -1.48
C ASP A 63 -4.57 16.74 -0.92
N GLN A 64 -5.58 17.55 -1.26
CA GLN A 64 -6.99 17.28 -0.99
C GLN A 64 -7.49 16.01 -1.72
N LYS A 65 -7.22 15.86 -3.03
CA LYS A 65 -7.58 14.64 -3.78
C LYS A 65 -6.95 13.37 -3.20
N ILE A 66 -5.70 13.45 -2.74
CA ILE A 66 -5.01 12.35 -2.04
C ILE A 66 -5.75 12.03 -0.72
N ALA A 67 -6.08 13.04 0.07
CA ALA A 67 -6.77 12.89 1.35
C ALA A 67 -8.18 12.28 1.19
N ASP A 68 -8.94 12.69 0.18
CA ASP A 68 -10.28 12.16 -0.11
C ASP A 68 -10.25 10.71 -0.61
N ALA A 69 -9.23 10.36 -1.40
CA ALA A 69 -9.06 9.01 -1.93
C ALA A 69 -8.61 8.02 -0.84
N LEU A 70 -7.58 8.39 -0.06
CA LEU A 70 -6.84 7.49 0.83
C LEU A 70 -7.72 6.56 1.71
N PRO A 71 -8.82 7.01 2.37
CA PRO A 71 -9.68 6.14 3.18
C PRO A 71 -10.32 4.97 2.42
N SER A 72 -10.55 5.10 1.12
CA SER A 72 -11.09 4.01 0.29
C SER A 72 -10.04 2.95 -0.01
N LEU A 73 -8.78 3.36 -0.21
CA LEU A 73 -7.68 2.41 -0.44
C LEU A 73 -7.21 1.75 0.86
N GLN A 74 -7.18 2.49 1.96
CA GLN A 74 -6.95 1.96 3.31
C GLN A 74 -7.93 0.83 3.65
N ARG A 75 -9.24 1.05 3.44
CA ARG A 75 -10.26 0.01 3.64
C ARG A 75 -10.03 -1.23 2.76
N ALA A 76 -9.69 -1.02 1.48
CA ALA A 76 -9.40 -2.13 0.56
C ALA A 76 -8.14 -2.92 0.96
N ALA A 77 -7.05 -2.22 1.31
CA ALA A 77 -5.79 -2.81 1.73
C ALA A 77 -5.93 -3.57 3.05
N GLN A 78 -6.61 -3.02 4.05
CA GLN A 78 -6.90 -3.68 5.33
C GLN A 78 -7.76 -4.94 5.13
N ALA A 79 -8.83 -4.84 4.32
CA ALA A 79 -9.71 -5.98 4.02
C ALA A 79 -9.01 -7.10 3.24
N HIS A 80 -8.02 -6.75 2.40
CA HIS A 80 -7.15 -7.70 1.73
C HIS A 80 -6.15 -8.34 2.72
N ALA A 81 -5.48 -7.53 3.54
CA ALA A 81 -4.48 -7.98 4.50
C ALA A 81 -5.04 -9.00 5.50
N GLY A 82 -6.24 -8.76 6.02
CA GLY A 82 -6.97 -9.69 6.90
C GLY A 82 -7.44 -11.00 6.24
N LYS A 83 -7.08 -11.27 4.98
CA LYS A 83 -7.40 -12.51 4.25
C LYS A 83 -6.20 -13.09 3.48
N CYS A 84 -5.23 -12.26 3.11
CA CYS A 84 -4.10 -12.66 2.30
C CYS A 84 -3.16 -13.61 3.06
N ARG A 85 -2.88 -14.76 2.45
CA ARG A 85 -1.90 -15.76 2.90
C ARG A 85 -0.76 -15.94 1.90
N ALA A 86 -0.61 -15.01 0.95
CA ALA A 86 0.51 -15.01 0.01
C ALA A 86 1.77 -14.55 0.75
N MET A 87 2.52 -15.49 1.29
CA MET A 87 3.81 -15.22 1.93
C MET A 87 4.83 -14.76 0.88
N PRO A 88 5.80 -13.89 1.23
CA PRO A 88 7.02 -13.77 0.45
C PRO A 88 7.73 -15.13 0.44
N ARG A 89 8.50 -15.50 -0.59
CA ARG A 89 9.34 -16.68 -0.44
C ARG A 89 10.40 -16.34 0.61
N PRO A 90 10.67 -17.23 1.58
CA PRO A 90 11.91 -17.15 2.32
C PRO A 90 13.05 -17.37 1.32
N THR A 91 13.83 -16.31 1.06
CA THR A 91 15.15 -16.44 0.47
C THR A 91 16.03 -17.15 1.48
N ALA A 92 16.34 -18.42 1.20
CA ALA A 92 17.29 -19.23 1.95
C ALA A 92 18.74 -18.75 1.74
#